data_AF-A0A060I2M3-F1
#
_entry.id   AF-A0A060I2M3-F1
#
_cell.length_a   1.000
_cell.length_b   1.000
_cell.length_c   1.000
_cell.angle_alpha   90.00
_cell.angle_beta   90.00
_cell.angle_gamma   90.00
#
_symmetry.space_group_name_H-M   'P 1'
#
loop_
_entity.id
_entity.type
_entity.pdbx_description
1 polymer ?
#
loop_
_entity_poly.entity_id
_entity_poly.type
_entity_poly.pdbx_seq_one_letter_code
_entity_poly.pdbx_strand_id
1 'polypeptide(L)'
;MRVIAAAVYCLILTNIGTVYGAEDSRSSHLAFNGEDKSCYAVNRAYENTRNSGRYSYTLSELQEDGHLRPYMEVRAIDNFIYSRIENGGWGEERRRPILTPFDANSGLPVFTSCKELDDAQTEEGLALHYSAYWHRYKWRATIEIWISKTSGKFIKTIRRYDQGAGDLPFPVSVEIMDYDRGHAIKPMVPPACWTLDLETPPAICIDLTSPSPITVH
;
A
#
# COMPACT_ATOMS: atom_id res chain seq x y z
N MET A 1 24.22 -65.68 39.15
CA MET A 1 24.02 -65.37 37.72
C MET A 1 23.21 -64.09 37.66
N ARG A 2 23.82 -62.90 37.44
CA ARG A 2 23.94 -62.20 36.14
C ARG A 2 22.63 -62.35 35.34
N VAL A 3 21.86 -61.30 35.06
CA VAL A 3 22.21 -60.23 34.11
C VAL A 3 21.55 -58.89 34.50
N ILE A 4 22.37 -57.83 34.45
CA ILE A 4 21.98 -56.42 34.43
C ILE A 4 21.51 -56.11 33.00
N ALA A 5 20.29 -55.60 32.83
CA ALA A 5 19.86 -54.97 31.58
C ALA A 5 19.52 -53.51 31.88
N ALA A 6 20.42 -52.65 31.44
CA ALA A 6 20.31 -51.20 31.48
C ALA A 6 19.60 -50.68 30.22
N ALA A 7 19.25 -49.39 30.29
CA ALA A 7 19.02 -48.46 29.18
C ALA A 7 17.60 -48.47 28.59
N VAL A 8 16.96 -47.36 28.21
CA VAL A 8 17.41 -45.99 27.95
C VAL A 8 16.26 -45.05 28.32
N TYR A 9 16.49 -44.06 29.19
CA TYR A 9 15.58 -42.93 29.38
C TYR A 9 15.92 -41.90 28.28
N CYS A 10 15.15 -41.88 27.20
CA CYS A 10 15.28 -40.83 26.17
C CYS A 10 14.70 -39.52 26.72
N LEU A 11 15.54 -38.75 27.42
CA LEU A 11 15.32 -37.32 27.63
C LEU A 11 15.45 -36.63 26.27
N ILE A 12 14.33 -36.42 25.57
CA ILE A 12 14.28 -35.45 24.48
C ILE A 12 14.31 -34.07 25.14
N LEU A 13 15.53 -33.54 25.32
CA LEU A 13 15.74 -32.12 25.50
C LEU A 13 15.36 -31.44 24.18
N THR A 14 14.10 -31.02 24.06
CA THR A 14 13.74 -30.03 23.04
C THR A 14 14.47 -28.75 23.41
N ASN A 15 15.57 -28.47 22.71
CA ASN A 15 16.09 -27.13 22.54
C ASN A 15 14.93 -26.27 22.03
N ILE A 16 14.23 -25.59 22.92
CA ILE A 16 13.45 -24.41 22.56
C ILE A 16 14.52 -23.36 22.29
N GLY A 17 15.12 -23.45 21.11
CA GLY A 17 15.83 -22.33 20.53
C GLY A 17 14.79 -21.24 20.41
N THR A 18 14.83 -20.28 21.33
CA THR A 18 14.26 -18.97 21.12
C THR A 18 14.91 -18.45 19.84
N VAL A 19 14.21 -18.65 18.72
CA VAL A 19 14.43 -17.84 17.53
C VAL A 19 13.95 -16.45 17.96
N TYR A 20 14.81 -15.72 18.67
CA TYR A 20 14.89 -14.29 18.51
C TYR A 20 15.11 -14.13 17.02
N GLY A 21 14.01 -13.85 16.31
CA GLY A 21 14.04 -13.49 14.91
C GLY A 21 15.14 -12.46 14.78
N ALA A 22 16.12 -12.79 13.94
CA ALA A 22 17.26 -11.95 13.66
C ALA A 22 16.77 -10.50 13.56
N GLU A 23 17.19 -9.69 14.52
CA GLU A 23 17.11 -8.25 14.40
C GLU A 23 17.80 -7.93 13.09
N ASP A 24 16.99 -7.55 12.10
CA ASP A 24 17.45 -7.17 10.78
C ASP A 24 18.42 -6.01 10.97
N SER A 25 19.71 -6.34 10.99
CA SER A 25 20.79 -5.46 11.43
C SER A 25 21.09 -4.38 10.38
N ARG A 26 20.17 -4.19 9.42
CA ARG A 26 20.10 -3.06 8.51
C ARG A 26 19.17 -1.94 8.99
N SER A 27 18.40 -2.15 10.06
CA SER A 27 17.44 -1.14 10.58
C SER A 27 17.94 -0.35 11.79
N SER A 28 19.11 -0.67 12.35
CA SER A 28 19.65 0.02 13.52
C SER A 28 20.70 1.05 13.11
N HIS A 29 20.43 2.33 13.40
CA HIS A 29 21.40 3.44 13.55
C HIS A 29 21.48 4.57 12.50
N LEU A 30 20.57 4.71 11.53
CA LEU A 30 20.53 5.92 10.69
C LEU A 30 19.09 6.28 10.26
N ALA A 31 18.36 7.07 11.06
CA ALA A 31 17.30 8.02 10.64
C ALA A 31 16.43 8.52 11.83
N PHE A 32 17.01 9.29 12.76
CA PHE A 32 16.21 10.13 13.67
C PHE A 32 16.30 11.63 13.34
N ASN A 33 16.94 11.99 12.23
CA ASN A 33 17.11 13.38 11.83
C ASN A 33 15.83 13.89 11.17
N GLY A 34 14.85 14.24 11.99
CA GLY A 34 13.64 14.97 11.58
C GLY A 34 12.34 14.16 11.62
N GLU A 35 12.37 12.82 11.70
CA GLU A 35 11.15 12.03 11.90
C GLU A 35 10.53 12.33 13.29
N ASP A 36 9.20 12.37 13.35
CA ASP A 36 8.50 12.37 14.64
C ASP A 36 8.68 11.00 15.31
N LYS A 37 9.26 11.00 16.51
CA LYS A 37 9.58 9.76 17.25
C LYS A 37 8.33 8.93 17.55
N SER A 38 7.18 9.59 17.76
CA SER A 38 5.92 8.91 18.02
C SER A 38 5.46 8.07 16.82
N CYS A 39 5.92 8.42 15.60
CA CYS A 39 5.49 7.81 14.35
C CYS A 39 6.40 6.71 13.83
N TYR A 40 7.37 6.23 14.61
CA TYR A 40 8.32 5.20 14.16
C TYR A 40 7.62 3.97 13.56
N ALA A 41 6.68 3.36 14.29
CA ALA A 41 5.97 2.17 13.84
C ALA A 41 5.13 2.44 12.58
N VAL A 42 4.43 3.58 12.54
CA VAL A 42 3.63 4.03 11.39
C VAL A 42 4.51 4.23 10.15
N ASN A 43 5.66 4.89 10.30
CA ASN A 43 6.61 5.14 9.21
C ASN A 43 7.18 3.84 8.64
N ARG A 44 7.59 2.90 9.51
CA ARG A 44 8.10 1.59 9.05
C ARG A 44 7.01 0.81 8.30
N ALA A 45 5.79 0.79 8.84
CA ALA A 45 4.67 0.13 8.18
C ALA A 45 4.27 0.80 6.86
N TYR A 46 4.35 2.13 6.79
CA TYR A 46 4.11 2.89 5.57
C TYR A 46 5.10 2.53 4.47
N GLU A 47 6.40 2.53 4.77
CA GLU A 47 7.43 2.14 3.80
C GLU A 47 7.29 0.67 3.40
N ASN A 48 7.07 -0.23 4.37
CA ASN A 48 6.87 -1.65 4.10
C ASN A 48 5.65 -1.88 3.20
N THR A 49 4.57 -1.11 3.41
CA THR A 49 3.40 -1.15 2.54
C THR A 49 3.74 -0.65 1.14
N ARG A 50 4.26 0.57 1.05
CA ARG A 50 4.33 1.34 -0.21
C ARG A 50 5.52 1.02 -1.08
N ASN A 51 6.57 0.40 -0.54
CA ASN A 51 7.80 0.09 -1.27
C ASN A 51 8.05 -1.41 -1.48
N SER A 52 7.20 -2.30 -0.92
CA SER A 52 7.38 -3.74 -1.09
C SER A 52 6.32 -4.38 -1.99
N GLY A 53 6.72 -5.43 -2.68
CA GLY A 53 5.85 -6.42 -3.33
C GLY A 53 4.86 -5.87 -4.35
N ARG A 54 3.90 -6.73 -4.68
CA ARG A 54 2.69 -6.39 -5.44
C ARG A 54 1.53 -6.27 -4.47
N TYR A 55 0.66 -5.29 -4.70
CA TYR A 55 -0.59 -5.10 -3.97
C TYR A 55 -1.57 -4.30 -4.81
N SER A 56 -2.82 -4.30 -4.40
CA SER A 56 -3.81 -3.34 -4.87
C SER A 56 -4.43 -2.61 -3.68
N TYR A 57 -5.12 -1.51 -3.97
CA TYR A 57 -5.96 -0.84 -2.99
C TYR A 57 -7.11 -0.11 -3.67
N THR A 58 -8.18 0.06 -2.93
CA THR A 58 -9.31 0.91 -3.32
C THR A 58 -9.30 2.18 -2.49
N LEU A 59 -9.50 3.31 -3.15
CA LEU A 59 -9.85 4.59 -2.53
C LEU A 59 -11.33 4.84 -2.72
N SER A 60 -12.01 5.08 -1.60
CA SER A 60 -13.44 5.39 -1.55
C SER A 60 -13.68 6.66 -0.75
N GLU A 61 -14.79 7.32 -1.02
CA GLU A 61 -15.33 8.35 -0.15
C GLU A 61 -16.17 7.71 0.96
N LEU A 62 -15.97 8.16 2.20
CA LEU A 62 -16.88 7.80 3.30
C LEU A 62 -18.04 8.78 3.33
N GLN A 63 -19.24 8.30 2.99
CA GLN A 63 -20.48 9.06 3.07
C GLN A 63 -20.91 9.26 4.53
N GLU A 64 -21.76 10.25 4.80
CA GLU A 64 -22.27 10.57 6.15
C GLU A 64 -23.06 9.41 6.78
N ASP A 65 -23.70 8.59 5.95
CA ASP A 65 -24.45 7.40 6.38
C ASP A 65 -23.56 6.17 6.63
N GLY A 66 -22.24 6.33 6.47
CA GLY A 66 -21.24 5.28 6.69
C GLY A 66 -20.95 4.40 5.47
N HIS A 67 -21.65 4.58 4.34
CA HIS A 67 -21.38 3.82 3.14
C HIS A 67 -20.09 4.31 2.45
N LEU A 68 -19.41 3.38 1.78
CA LEU A 68 -18.24 3.67 0.96
C LEU A 68 -18.67 3.82 -0.49
N ARG A 69 -18.44 5.00 -1.07
CA ARG A 69 -18.58 5.24 -2.51
C ARG A 69 -17.22 5.04 -3.18
N PRO A 70 -17.02 4.00 -4.02
CA PRO A 70 -15.75 3.78 -4.70
C PRO A 70 -15.37 5.00 -5.56
N TYR A 71 -14.07 5.30 -5.61
CA TYR A 71 -13.58 6.40 -6.45
C TYR A 71 -12.46 5.93 -7.38
N MET A 72 -11.51 5.16 -6.84
CA MET A 72 -10.33 4.73 -7.60
C MET A 72 -9.87 3.37 -7.12
N GLU A 73 -9.40 2.56 -8.07
CA GLU A 73 -8.58 1.40 -7.78
C GLU A 73 -7.15 1.66 -8.24
N VAL A 74 -6.19 1.20 -7.45
CA VAL A 74 -4.77 1.29 -7.75
C VAL A 74 -4.11 -0.07 -7.60
N ARG A 75 -3.22 -0.41 -8.52
CA ARG A 75 -2.41 -1.63 -8.49
C ARG A 75 -0.94 -1.25 -8.56
N ALA A 76 -0.18 -1.65 -7.55
CA ALA A 76 1.27 -1.59 -7.55
C ALA A 76 1.81 -2.94 -7.99
N ILE A 77 2.45 -2.96 -9.16
CA ILE A 77 2.96 -4.18 -9.78
C ILE A 77 4.40 -3.91 -10.20
N ASP A 78 5.32 -4.62 -9.57
CA ASP A 78 6.76 -4.44 -9.74
C ASP A 78 7.12 -2.95 -9.51
N ASN A 79 7.71 -2.29 -10.51
CA ASN A 79 8.13 -0.88 -10.43
C ASN A 79 7.08 0.10 -10.97
N PHE A 80 5.83 -0.36 -11.18
CA PHE A 80 4.78 0.45 -11.80
C PHE A 80 3.54 0.52 -10.93
N ILE A 81 2.80 1.62 -11.12
CA ILE A 81 1.47 1.82 -10.59
C ILE A 81 0.52 2.01 -11.77
N TYR A 82 -0.62 1.33 -11.69
CA TYR A 82 -1.76 1.52 -12.57
C TYR A 82 -2.92 2.00 -11.72
N SER A 83 -3.70 2.95 -12.22
CA SER A 83 -4.92 3.38 -11.55
C SER A 83 -6.07 3.45 -12.54
N ARG A 84 -7.28 3.26 -12.03
CA ARG A 84 -8.52 3.55 -12.74
C ARG A 84 -9.47 4.28 -11.80
N ILE A 85 -10.14 5.30 -12.33
CA ILE A 85 -11.29 5.90 -11.64
C ILE A 85 -12.47 4.94 -11.82
N GLU A 86 -13.42 4.96 -10.89
CA GLU A 86 -14.66 4.19 -10.97
C GLU A 86 -15.31 4.34 -12.36
N ASN A 87 -15.71 3.21 -12.96
CA ASN A 87 -16.27 3.11 -14.31
C ASN A 87 -15.36 3.58 -15.46
N GLY A 88 -14.10 3.94 -15.19
CA GLY A 88 -13.10 4.30 -16.19
C GLY A 88 -12.25 3.11 -16.67
N GLY A 89 -11.50 3.36 -17.74
CA GLY A 89 -10.42 2.48 -18.18
C GLY A 89 -9.20 2.56 -17.26
N TRP A 90 -8.28 1.59 -17.38
CA TRP A 90 -6.97 1.70 -16.75
C TRP A 90 -6.17 2.83 -17.39
N GLY A 91 -5.66 3.72 -16.54
CA GLY A 91 -4.77 4.78 -16.94
C GLY A 91 -3.40 4.26 -17.36
N GLU A 92 -2.57 5.20 -17.82
CA GLU A 92 -1.20 4.94 -18.25
C GLU A 92 -0.35 4.28 -17.16
N GLU A 93 0.61 3.47 -17.61
CA GLU A 93 1.64 2.90 -16.76
C GLU A 93 2.53 4.01 -16.19
N ARG A 94 2.53 4.18 -14.86
CA ARG A 94 3.37 5.18 -14.18
C ARG A 94 4.43 4.50 -13.34
N ARG A 95 5.65 5.04 -13.34
CA ARG A 95 6.70 4.55 -12.44
C ARG A 95 6.25 4.74 -10.99
N ARG A 96 6.34 3.68 -10.20
CA ARG A 96 6.05 3.68 -8.78
C ARG A 96 7.04 4.60 -8.05
N PRO A 97 6.58 5.63 -7.33
CA PRO A 97 7.45 6.42 -6.49
C PRO A 97 7.87 5.58 -5.27
N ILE A 98 9.11 5.76 -4.83
CA ILE A 98 9.56 5.27 -3.52
C ILE A 98 9.05 6.27 -2.49
N LEU A 99 8.22 5.80 -1.56
CA LEU A 99 7.65 6.66 -0.52
C LEU A 99 8.47 6.52 0.76
N THR A 100 8.94 7.65 1.26
CA THR A 100 9.72 7.75 2.50
C THR A 100 8.89 8.39 3.61
N PRO A 101 9.38 8.41 4.85
CA PRO A 101 8.77 9.14 5.96
C PRO A 101 8.76 10.66 5.78
N PHE A 102 9.41 11.17 4.73
CA PHE A 102 9.45 12.60 4.41
C PHE A 102 8.71 12.88 3.10
N ASP A 103 7.99 13.99 3.06
CA ASP A 103 7.35 14.46 1.86
C ASP A 103 8.42 14.98 0.88
N ALA A 104 8.45 14.44 -0.34
CA ALA A 104 9.50 14.77 -1.32
C ALA A 104 9.51 16.25 -1.73
N ASN A 105 8.36 16.94 -1.59
CA ASN A 105 8.22 18.33 -2.00
C ASN A 105 8.63 19.29 -0.87
N SER A 106 8.21 19.03 0.37
CA SER A 106 8.45 19.93 1.51
C SER A 106 9.61 19.52 2.40
N GLY A 107 10.06 18.27 2.32
CA GLY A 107 11.06 17.69 3.24
C GLY A 107 10.54 17.44 4.66
N LEU A 108 9.25 17.68 4.91
CA LEU A 108 8.65 17.52 6.24
C LEU A 108 8.18 16.07 6.49
N PRO A 109 8.04 15.63 7.75
CA PRO A 109 7.68 14.24 8.09
C PRO A 109 6.22 13.87 7.78
N VAL A 110 5.94 12.99 6.82
CA VAL A 110 4.57 12.67 6.34
C VAL A 110 3.57 12.39 7.46
N PHE A 111 4.00 11.76 8.55
CA PHE A 111 3.20 11.51 9.74
C PHE A 111 3.79 12.21 10.96
N THR A 112 2.92 12.81 11.77
CA THR A 112 3.28 13.42 13.06
C THR A 112 2.22 13.12 14.13
N SER A 113 2.60 13.24 15.41
CA SER A 113 1.76 13.02 16.58
C SER A 113 1.03 11.67 16.57
N CYS A 114 1.74 10.59 16.22
CA CYS A 114 1.15 9.27 16.16
C CYS A 114 0.85 8.75 17.57
N LYS A 115 -0.37 8.23 17.75
CA LYS A 115 -0.83 7.65 19.00
C LYS A 115 -1.48 6.31 18.73
N GLU A 116 -0.94 5.27 19.35
CA GLU A 116 -1.60 3.96 19.41
C GLU A 116 -2.88 4.08 20.25
N LEU A 117 -3.98 3.58 19.70
CA LEU A 117 -5.29 3.66 20.32
C LEU A 117 -5.63 2.32 20.98
N ASP A 118 -5.69 1.26 20.19
CA ASP A 118 -6.07 -0.08 20.63
C ASP A 118 -5.62 -1.19 19.66
N ASP A 119 -5.78 -2.43 20.13
CA ASP A 119 -5.75 -3.60 19.29
C ASP A 119 -7.11 -3.78 18.62
N ALA A 120 -7.11 -3.95 17.30
CA ALA A 120 -8.31 -4.16 16.51
C ALA A 120 -8.31 -5.55 15.85
N GLN A 121 -9.46 -6.23 15.88
CA GLN A 121 -9.70 -7.39 15.04
C GLN A 121 -10.26 -6.90 13.70
N THR A 122 -9.59 -7.21 12.60
CA THR A 122 -10.06 -6.94 11.23
C THR A 122 -10.35 -8.25 10.50
N GLU A 123 -10.92 -8.17 9.30
CA GLU A 123 -11.11 -9.33 8.41
C GLU A 123 -9.76 -10.00 8.04
N GLU A 124 -8.67 -9.21 7.99
CA GLU A 124 -7.31 -9.67 7.71
C GLU A 124 -6.55 -10.17 8.95
N GLY A 125 -7.16 -10.11 10.14
CA GLY A 125 -6.58 -10.58 11.40
C GLY A 125 -6.37 -9.47 12.44
N LEU A 126 -5.44 -9.70 13.36
CA LEU A 126 -5.12 -8.73 14.41
C LEU A 126 -4.33 -7.55 13.85
N ALA A 127 -4.75 -6.35 14.23
CA ALA A 127 -4.16 -5.09 13.82
C ALA A 127 -3.87 -4.18 15.01
N LEU A 128 -2.85 -3.34 14.90
CA LEU A 128 -2.65 -2.17 15.73
C LEU A 128 -3.39 -0.99 15.10
N HIS A 129 -4.10 -0.20 15.90
CA HIS A 129 -4.82 0.97 15.45
C HIS A 129 -4.15 2.25 15.95
N TYR A 130 -3.88 3.18 15.04
CA TYR A 130 -3.22 4.46 15.32
C TYR A 130 -4.06 5.63 14.83
N SER A 131 -4.02 6.73 15.58
CA SER A 131 -4.35 8.07 15.06
C SER A 131 -3.07 8.87 14.82
N ALA A 132 -3.05 9.73 13.79
CA ALA A 132 -1.94 10.65 13.52
C ALA A 132 -2.42 11.89 12.74
N TYR A 133 -1.53 12.84 12.52
CA TYR A 133 -1.66 13.85 11.46
C TYR A 133 -0.87 13.41 10.24
N TRP A 134 -1.52 13.45 9.08
CA TRP A 134 -0.92 13.18 7.79
C TRP A 134 -0.73 14.48 7.01
N HIS A 135 0.40 14.60 6.32
CA HIS A 135 0.60 15.68 5.38
C HIS A 135 1.42 15.25 4.15
N ARG A 136 1.04 15.77 2.99
CA ARG A 136 1.86 15.75 1.78
C ARG A 136 1.60 16.98 0.94
N TYR A 137 2.66 17.54 0.36
CA TYR A 137 2.57 18.78 -0.40
C TYR A 137 1.84 19.87 0.42
N LYS A 138 0.73 20.41 -0.07
CA LYS A 138 -0.12 21.38 0.65
C LYS A 138 -1.28 20.75 1.42
N TRP A 139 -1.48 19.44 1.29
CA TRP A 139 -2.63 18.73 1.85
C TRP A 139 -2.33 18.23 3.25
N ARG A 140 -3.36 18.29 4.10
CA ARG A 140 -3.31 17.87 5.50
C ARG A 140 -4.60 17.16 5.87
N ALA A 141 -4.46 16.16 6.72
CA ALA A 141 -5.58 15.40 7.24
C ALA A 141 -5.25 14.84 8.64
N THR A 142 -6.28 14.67 9.45
CA THR A 142 -6.21 13.65 10.51
C THR A 142 -6.36 12.27 9.86
N ILE A 143 -5.60 11.29 10.35
CA ILE A 143 -5.60 9.95 9.79
C ILE A 143 -5.73 8.90 10.89
N GLU A 144 -6.60 7.92 10.65
CA GLU A 144 -6.67 6.66 11.39
C GLU A 144 -6.03 5.56 10.53
N ILE A 145 -5.21 4.71 11.13
CA ILE A 145 -4.37 3.73 10.45
C ILE A 145 -4.46 2.39 11.16
N TRP A 146 -4.78 1.33 10.42
CA TRP A 146 -4.73 -0.05 10.90
C TRP A 146 -3.52 -0.74 10.31
N ILE A 147 -2.65 -1.28 11.17
CA ILE A 147 -1.42 -1.97 10.79
C ILE A 147 -1.52 -3.44 11.20
N SER A 148 -1.37 -4.36 10.25
CA SER A 148 -1.35 -5.79 10.54
C SER A 148 -0.23 -6.14 11.52
N LYS A 149 -0.56 -6.82 12.63
CA LYS A 149 0.45 -7.35 13.56
C LYS A 149 1.33 -8.42 12.92
N THR A 150 0.80 -9.13 11.92
CA THR A 150 1.49 -10.23 11.26
C THR A 150 2.45 -9.74 10.18
N SER A 151 2.01 -8.83 9.31
CA SER A 151 2.81 -8.38 8.17
C SER A 151 3.53 -7.06 8.39
N GLY A 152 3.14 -6.28 9.40
CA GLY A 152 3.64 -4.92 9.62
C GLY A 152 3.28 -3.98 8.47
N LYS A 153 2.18 -4.23 7.76
CA LYS A 153 1.69 -3.39 6.65
C LYS A 153 0.35 -2.76 6.98
N PHE A 154 0.03 -1.66 6.31
CA PHE A 154 -1.27 -1.02 6.44
C PHE A 154 -2.35 -1.95 5.91
N ILE A 155 -3.47 -2.04 6.62
CA ILE A 155 -4.67 -2.77 6.18
C ILE A 155 -5.67 -1.75 5.63
N LYS A 156 -5.84 -0.66 6.39
CA LYS A 156 -6.82 0.37 6.13
C LYS A 156 -6.28 1.72 6.59
N THR A 157 -6.68 2.78 5.91
CA THR A 157 -6.59 4.13 6.45
C THR A 157 -7.90 4.88 6.27
N ILE A 158 -8.17 5.82 7.18
CA ILE A 158 -9.24 6.81 7.03
C ILE A 158 -8.61 8.18 7.17
N ARG A 159 -8.66 9.01 6.13
CA ARG A 159 -8.17 10.39 6.16
C ARG A 159 -9.33 11.37 6.17
N ARG A 160 -9.36 12.30 7.12
CA ARG A 160 -10.31 13.42 7.19
C ARG A 160 -9.53 14.71 6.95
N TYR A 161 -9.74 15.33 5.80
CA TYR A 161 -8.97 16.50 5.35
C TYR A 161 -9.37 17.76 6.10
N ASP A 162 -8.37 18.59 6.44
CA ASP A 162 -8.58 19.79 7.25
C ASP A 162 -9.36 20.88 6.49
N GLN A 163 -9.29 20.89 5.16
CA GLN A 163 -9.88 21.92 4.29
C GLN A 163 -10.62 21.30 3.10
N GLY A 164 -11.79 20.73 3.33
CA GLY A 164 -12.63 20.19 2.25
C GLY A 164 -11.89 19.14 1.41
N ALA A 165 -11.93 19.27 0.08
CA ALA A 165 -11.22 18.37 -0.83
C ALA A 165 -9.68 18.53 -0.70
N GLY A 166 -9.00 17.45 -0.29
CA GLY A 166 -7.54 17.37 -0.17
C GLY A 166 -6.85 16.95 -1.48
N ASP A 167 -6.07 15.87 -1.44
CA ASP A 167 -5.58 15.18 -2.66
C ASP A 167 -6.71 14.46 -3.41
N LEU A 168 -7.92 14.42 -2.82
CA LEU A 168 -9.12 13.78 -3.35
C LEU A 168 -10.29 14.78 -3.36
N PRO A 169 -11.27 14.62 -4.27
CA PRO A 169 -12.39 15.56 -4.43
C PRO A 169 -13.44 15.51 -3.31
N PHE A 170 -13.17 14.84 -2.19
CA PHE A 170 -14.08 14.63 -1.08
C PHE A 170 -13.35 14.74 0.28
N PRO A 171 -14.08 15.09 1.37
CA PRO A 171 -13.47 15.46 2.65
C PRO A 171 -12.99 14.27 3.50
N VAL A 172 -13.55 13.08 3.27
CA VAL A 172 -13.15 11.86 4.00
C VAL A 172 -12.88 10.72 3.04
N SER A 173 -11.64 10.25 3.04
CA SER A 173 -11.22 9.10 2.22
C SER A 173 -10.96 7.88 3.06
N VAL A 174 -11.30 6.72 2.49
CA VAL A 174 -10.97 5.41 3.02
C VAL A 174 -10.13 4.68 1.99
N GLU A 175 -8.95 4.24 2.42
CA GLU A 175 -8.09 3.36 1.65
C GLU A 175 -8.13 1.97 2.28
N ILE A 176 -8.43 0.95 1.49
CA ILE A 176 -8.39 -0.45 1.91
C ILE A 176 -7.38 -1.16 1.03
N MET A 177 -6.42 -1.81 1.67
CA MET A 177 -5.35 -2.54 1.01
C MET A 177 -5.80 -3.96 0.67
N ASP A 178 -5.26 -4.50 -0.42
CA ASP A 178 -5.42 -5.89 -0.80
C ASP A 178 -4.07 -6.45 -1.22
N TYR A 179 -3.61 -7.44 -0.45
CA TYR A 179 -2.32 -8.10 -0.63
C TYR A 179 -2.40 -9.43 -1.39
N ASP A 180 -3.59 -9.84 -1.84
CA ASP A 180 -3.71 -10.99 -2.73
C ASP A 180 -3.07 -10.66 -4.08
N ARG A 181 -2.03 -11.43 -4.43
CA ARG A 181 -1.32 -11.28 -5.70
C ARG A 181 -2.21 -11.59 -6.90
N GLY A 182 -3.26 -12.40 -6.73
CA GLY A 182 -4.27 -12.70 -7.74
C GLY A 182 -5.15 -11.50 -8.09
N HIS A 183 -5.24 -10.50 -7.22
CA HIS A 183 -5.99 -9.27 -7.49
C HIS A 183 -5.09 -8.15 -8.07
N ALA A 184 -3.78 -8.20 -7.77
CA ALA A 184 -2.76 -7.30 -8.34
C ALA A 184 -2.20 -7.78 -9.69
N ILE A 185 -3.07 -8.02 -10.68
CA ILE A 185 -2.69 -8.43 -12.05
C ILE A 185 -2.51 -7.21 -12.96
N LYS A 186 -1.47 -7.23 -13.81
CA LYS A 186 -1.16 -6.15 -14.75
C LYS A 186 -2.37 -5.93 -15.66
N PRO A 187 -2.96 -4.72 -15.65
CA PRO A 187 -4.11 -4.46 -16.49
C PRO A 187 -3.70 -4.34 -17.96
N MET A 188 -4.65 -4.61 -18.84
CA MET A 188 -4.54 -4.21 -20.24
C MET A 188 -4.84 -2.71 -20.32
N VAL A 189 -3.80 -1.92 -20.60
CA VAL A 189 -3.92 -0.48 -20.84
C VAL A 189 -4.11 -0.31 -22.35
N PRO A 190 -5.21 0.32 -22.82
CA PRO A 190 -5.37 0.63 -24.23
C PRO A 190 -4.16 1.44 -24.71
N PRO A 191 -3.61 1.18 -25.91
CA PRO A 191 -2.57 2.05 -26.46
C PRO A 191 -3.09 3.48 -26.49
N ALA A 192 -2.24 4.44 -26.11
CA ALA A 192 -2.57 5.85 -26.20
C ALA A 192 -2.99 6.16 -27.64
N CYS A 193 -4.27 6.46 -27.84
CA CYS A 193 -4.75 6.92 -29.13
C CYS A 193 -4.19 8.33 -29.34
N TRP A 194 -3.07 8.42 -30.05
CA TRP A 194 -2.63 9.68 -30.61
C TRP A 194 -3.67 10.09 -31.65
N THR A 195 -4.47 11.11 -31.35
CA THR A 195 -5.19 11.84 -32.38
C THR A 195 -4.14 12.49 -33.25
N LEU A 196 -3.82 11.89 -34.40
CA LEU A 196 -3.41 12.69 -35.53
C LEU A 196 -4.60 13.62 -35.81
N ASP A 197 -4.37 14.93 -35.74
CA ASP A 197 -5.26 15.94 -36.31
C ASP A 197 -5.47 15.59 -37.78
N LEU A 198 -6.53 14.83 -38.04
CA LEU A 198 -7.11 14.64 -39.35
C LEU A 198 -8.53 15.14 -39.18
N GLU A 199 -8.80 16.32 -39.70
CA GLU A 199 -10.11 16.97 -39.76
C GLU A 199 -11.16 16.18 -40.59
N THR A 200 -11.05 14.85 -40.67
CA THR A 200 -12.05 13.99 -41.30
C THR A 200 -12.20 12.66 -40.55
N PRO A 201 -13.44 12.28 -40.15
CA PRO A 201 -13.71 10.98 -39.55
C PRO A 201 -13.64 9.84 -40.59
N PRO A 202 -13.31 8.59 -40.17
CA PRO A 202 -13.12 8.14 -38.79
C PRO A 202 -11.65 8.09 -38.36
N ALA A 203 -11.41 8.28 -37.05
CA ALA A 203 -10.10 8.10 -36.43
C ALA A 203 -9.60 6.66 -36.63
N ILE A 204 -8.51 6.50 -37.40
CA ILE A 204 -7.86 5.22 -37.61
C ILE A 204 -6.93 4.95 -36.42
N CYS A 205 -7.23 3.91 -35.64
CA CYS A 205 -6.31 3.40 -34.63
C CYS A 205 -5.21 2.60 -35.33
N ILE A 206 -3.98 3.13 -35.36
CA ILE A 206 -2.82 2.38 -35.85
C ILE A 206 -2.13 1.72 -34.66
N ASP A 207 -2.20 0.38 -34.59
CA ASP A 207 -1.37 -0.41 -33.70
C ASP A 207 0.07 -0.45 -34.26
N LEU A 208 0.97 0.32 -33.66
CA LEU A 208 2.38 0.37 -34.04
C LEU A 208 3.20 -0.82 -33.51
N THR A 209 2.57 -1.78 -32.82
CA THR A 209 3.25 -2.96 -32.27
C THR A 209 3.00 -4.25 -33.06
N SER A 210 2.12 -4.23 -34.06
CA SER A 210 1.84 -5.39 -34.91
C SER A 210 2.69 -5.39 -36.19
N PRO A 211 3.48 -6.45 -36.47
CA PRO A 211 4.19 -6.59 -37.72
C PRO A 211 3.29 -7.30 -38.75
N SER A 212 2.21 -6.67 -39.22
CA SER A 212 1.54 -6.98 -40.50
C SER A 212 0.40 -6.00 -40.82
N PRO A 213 0.23 -5.60 -42.09
CA PRO A 213 -0.85 -4.70 -42.50
C PRO A 213 -2.19 -5.44 -42.59
N ILE A 214 -3.22 -4.92 -41.93
CA ILE A 214 -4.60 -5.35 -42.14
C ILE A 214 -5.10 -4.68 -43.43
N THR A 215 -5.41 -5.48 -44.44
CA THR A 215 -6.12 -5.05 -45.64
C THR A 215 -7.61 -4.92 -45.30
N VAL A 216 -8.18 -3.75 -45.52
CA VAL A 216 -9.62 -3.48 -45.35
C VAL A 216 -10.32 -3.70 -46.69
N HIS A 217 -11.40 -4.48 -46.70
CA HIS A 217 -12.37 -4.58 -47.80
C HIS A 217 -13.53 -3.61 -47.58
#